data_AF-H2XP68-F1
#
_entry.id   AF-H2XP68-F1
#
_cell.length_a   1.000
_cell.length_b   1.000
_cell.length_c   1.000
_cell.angle_alpha   90.00
_cell.angle_beta   90.00
_cell.angle_gamma   90.00
#
_symmetry.space_group_name_H-M   'P 1'
#
loop_
_entity.id
_entity.type
_entity.pdbx_description
1 polymer ?
#
loop_
_entity_poly.entity_id
_entity_poly.type
_entity_poly.pdbx_seq_one_letter_code
_entity_poly.pdbx_strand_id
1 'polypeptide(L)'
;STGGFSRTHIQAECIKDVVRILKVGGLFWFSVRNTSLACDYNKSVEAVLAELQSTGSIEVILKNKFDYYSYNVEQQDSTEKVAVPGLERCIRKLK
;
A
#
# COMPACT_ATOMS: atom_id res chain seq x y z
N SER A 1 -14.82 6.13 -17.18
CA SER A 1 -14.25 5.37 -16.05
C SER A 1 -12.73 5.52 -16.04
N THR A 2 -12.22 6.56 -15.38
CA THR A 2 -10.80 6.98 -15.46
C THR A 2 -10.08 6.85 -14.11
N GLY A 3 -10.43 5.83 -13.33
CA GLY A 3 -9.81 5.53 -12.03
C GLY A 3 -9.23 4.12 -11.92
N GLY A 4 -9.10 3.39 -13.03
CA GLY A 4 -8.51 2.05 -13.05
C GLY A 4 -7.03 2.09 -12.73
N PHE A 5 -6.56 1.20 -11.85
CA PHE A 5 -5.15 1.06 -11.49
C PHE A 5 -4.28 1.04 -12.76
N SER A 6 -3.32 1.97 -12.85
CA SER A 6 -2.39 2.04 -13.97
C SER A 6 -1.56 0.75 -14.05
N ARG A 7 -1.29 0.29 -15.28
CA ARG A 7 -0.36 -0.83 -15.57
C ARG A 7 1.05 -0.62 -15.01
N THR A 8 1.38 0.59 -14.56
CA THR A 8 2.66 0.97 -13.97
C THR A 8 2.74 0.80 -12.45
N HIS A 9 1.70 0.26 -11.81
CA HIS A 9 1.72 0.01 -10.37
C HIS A 9 2.56 -1.22 -10.02
N ILE A 10 3.29 -1.17 -8.90
CA ILE A 10 4.06 -2.31 -8.40
C ILE A 10 3.07 -3.46 -8.10
N GLN A 11 3.25 -4.60 -8.79
CA GLN A 11 2.42 -5.77 -8.56
C GLN A 11 2.67 -6.32 -7.15
N ALA A 12 1.65 -6.91 -6.52
CA ALA A 12 1.77 -7.43 -5.15
C ALA A 12 2.92 -8.45 -5.01
N GLU A 13 3.12 -9.31 -6.02
CA GLU A 13 4.21 -10.28 -6.04
C GLU A 13 5.61 -9.64 -6.03
N CYS A 14 5.77 -8.42 -6.56
CA CYS A 14 7.05 -7.70 -6.50
C CYS A 14 7.51 -7.42 -5.07
N ILE A 15 6.61 -7.45 -4.08
CA ILE A 15 6.98 -7.36 -2.66
C ILE A 15 7.92 -8.51 -2.27
N LYS A 16 7.70 -9.72 -2.82
CA LYS A 16 8.58 -10.87 -2.57
C LYS A 16 9.98 -10.63 -3.10
N ASP A 17 10.10 -10.02 -4.29
CA ASP A 17 11.39 -9.63 -4.85
C ASP A 17 12.11 -8.57 -4.01
N VAL A 18 11.37 -7.55 -3.55
CA VAL A 18 11.94 -6.54 -2.64
C VAL A 18 12.45 -7.20 -1.36
N VAL A 19 11.66 -8.07 -0.73
CA VAL A 19 12.07 -8.81 0.48
C VAL A 19 13.30 -9.69 0.19
N ARG A 20 13.37 -10.33 -0.97
CA ARG A 20 14.52 -11.14 -1.36
C ARG A 20 15.82 -10.33 -1.41
N ILE A 21 15.80 -9.11 -1.96
CA ILE A 21 17.00 -8.26 -2.10
C ILE A 21 17.36 -7.47 -0.84
N LEU A 22 16.41 -7.26 0.08
CA LEU A 22 16.70 -6.60 1.35
C LEU A 22 17.75 -7.39 2.14
N LYS A 23 18.61 -6.68 2.87
CA LYS A 23 19.43 -7.28 3.92
C LYS A 23 18.54 -7.67 5.10
N VAL A 24 18.94 -8.67 5.88
CA VAL A 24 18.26 -9.02 7.15
C VAL A 24 18.22 -7.77 8.05
N GLY A 25 17.06 -7.52 8.66
CA GLY A 25 16.77 -6.30 9.43
C GLY A 25 16.39 -5.09 8.56
N GLY A 26 16.54 -5.17 7.24
CA GLY A 26 16.17 -4.12 6.30
C GLY A 26 14.67 -3.86 6.29
N LEU A 27 14.31 -2.60 6.05
CA LEU A 27 12.93 -2.13 6.03
C LEU A 27 12.44 -1.90 4.61
N PHE A 28 11.19 -2.25 4.36
CA PHE A 28 10.45 -1.83 3.18
C PHE A 28 9.17 -1.11 3.60
N TRP A 29 9.11 0.17 3.28
CA TRP A 29 7.98 1.05 3.56
C TRP A 29 7.33 1.44 2.25
N PHE A 30 6.03 1.19 2.14
CA PHE A 30 5.25 1.55 0.98
C PHE A 30 3.82 1.95 1.36
N SER A 31 3.21 2.75 0.51
CA SER A 31 1.85 3.24 0.71
C SER A 31 1.03 3.10 -0.56
N VAL A 32 -0.23 2.75 -0.40
CA VAL A 32 -1.14 2.47 -1.51
C VAL A 32 -2.50 3.11 -1.22
N ARG A 33 -3.28 3.39 -2.26
CA ARG A 33 -4.65 3.89 -2.10
C ARG A 33 -5.51 2.82 -1.42
N ASN A 34 -6.41 3.25 -0.55
CA ASN A 34 -7.37 2.40 0.16
C ASN A 34 -8.81 2.76 -0.25
N THR A 35 -9.09 2.66 -1.55
CA THR A 35 -10.39 2.93 -2.16
C THR A 35 -11.07 1.64 -2.63
N SER A 36 -12.36 1.69 -2.98
CA SER A 36 -13.08 0.54 -3.56
C SER A 36 -12.40 -0.02 -4.82
N LEU A 37 -11.89 0.88 -5.68
CA LEU A 37 -11.13 0.52 -6.89
C LEU A 37 -9.78 -0.14 -6.59
N ALA A 38 -9.26 0.03 -5.37
CA ALA A 38 -8.01 -0.54 -4.90
C ALA A 38 -8.20 -1.81 -4.05
N CYS A 39 -9.45 -2.24 -3.83
CA CYS A 39 -9.78 -3.28 -2.84
C CYS A 39 -9.08 -4.60 -3.16
N ASP A 40 -9.18 -5.07 -4.41
CA ASP A 40 -8.61 -6.36 -4.81
C ASP A 40 -7.09 -6.35 -4.81
N TYR A 41 -6.49 -5.23 -5.19
CA TYR A 41 -5.04 -5.04 -5.07
C TYR A 41 -4.59 -5.05 -3.60
N ASN A 42 -5.31 -4.37 -2.71
CA ASN A 42 -4.99 -4.41 -1.29
C ASN A 42 -5.11 -5.83 -0.73
N LYS A 43 -6.13 -6.59 -1.12
CA LYS A 43 -6.27 -8.01 -0.72
C LYS A 43 -5.09 -8.86 -1.20
N SER A 44 -4.60 -8.66 -2.43
CA SER A 44 -3.44 -9.43 -2.93
C SER A 44 -2.16 -9.06 -2.19
N VAL A 45 -1.96 -7.77 -1.86
CA VAL A 45 -0.87 -7.34 -0.97
C VAL A 45 -0.96 -8.02 0.40
N GLU A 46 -2.13 -8.03 1.03
CA GLU A 46 -2.31 -8.69 2.33
C GLU A 46 -2.04 -10.20 2.26
N ALA A 47 -2.44 -10.88 1.19
CA ALA A 47 -2.16 -12.30 0.98
C ALA A 47 -0.64 -12.57 0.89
N VAL A 48 0.09 -11.76 0.10
CA VAL A 48 1.55 -11.87 -0.01
C VAL A 48 2.25 -11.61 1.32
N LEU A 49 1.81 -10.60 2.08
CA LEU A 49 2.37 -10.32 3.41
C LEU A 49 2.10 -11.46 4.39
N ALA A 50 0.90 -12.02 4.39
CA ALA A 50 0.55 -13.17 5.23
C ALA A 50 1.39 -14.42 4.90
N GLU A 51 1.63 -14.69 3.62
CA GLU A 51 2.53 -15.76 3.17
C GLU A 51 3.97 -15.55 3.66
N LEU A 52 4.50 -14.34 3.50
CA LEU A 52 5.87 -14.01 3.95
C LEU A 52 6.00 -14.02 5.48
N GLN A 53 4.95 -13.63 6.21
CA GLN A 53 4.92 -13.72 7.67
C GLN A 53 4.83 -15.17 8.15
N SER A 54 4.02 -16.02 7.51
CA SER A 54 3.86 -17.42 7.92
C SER A 54 5.13 -18.25 7.75
N THR A 55 5.98 -17.87 6.78
CA THR A 55 7.33 -18.45 6.60
C THR A 55 8.38 -17.86 7.55
N GLY A 56 8.03 -16.84 8.33
CA GLY A 56 8.94 -16.09 9.19
C GLY A 56 10.00 -15.31 8.42
N SER A 57 9.70 -14.96 7.16
CA SER A 57 10.59 -14.16 6.29
C SER A 57 10.53 -12.67 6.64
N ILE A 58 9.37 -12.20 7.11
CA ILE A 58 9.15 -10.80 7.48
C ILE A 58 8.38 -10.63 8.79
N GLU A 59 8.46 -9.43 9.33
CA GLU A 59 7.60 -8.86 10.36
C GLU A 59 6.87 -7.64 9.77
N VAL A 60 5.56 -7.50 9.98
CA VAL A 60 4.82 -6.27 9.66
C VAL A 60 4.88 -5.36 10.89
N ILE A 61 5.61 -4.26 10.78
CA ILE A 61 5.83 -3.30 11.87
C ILE A 61 4.70 -2.27 11.94
N LEU A 62 4.20 -1.85 10.79
CA LEU A 62 3.24 -0.78 10.67
C LEU A 62 2.16 -1.13 9.65
N LYS A 63 0.91 -0.82 9.99
CA LYS A 63 -0.22 -0.84 9.06
C LYS A 63 -1.24 0.22 9.47
N ASN A 64 -1.17 1.40 8.87
CA ASN A 64 -1.97 2.55 9.27
C ASN A 64 -2.75 3.15 8.10
N LYS A 65 -3.95 3.64 8.39
CA LYS A 65 -4.71 4.46 7.45
C LYS A 65 -4.25 5.91 7.54
N PHE A 66 -4.15 6.58 6.40
CA PHE A 66 -3.77 7.99 6.32
C PHE A 66 -4.43 8.67 5.10
N ASP A 67 -4.32 9.99 4.99
CA ASP A 67 -4.78 10.72 3.80
C ASP A 67 -3.71 10.63 2.70
N TYR A 68 -3.94 9.78 1.70
CA TYR A 68 -2.98 9.51 0.61
C TYR A 68 -2.78 10.73 -0.30
N TYR A 69 -3.90 11.37 -0.66
CA TYR A 69 -3.93 12.66 -1.35
C TYR A 69 -5.03 13.50 -0.74
N SER A 70 -4.77 14.78 -0.51
CA SER A 70 -5.80 15.76 -0.18
C SER A 70 -5.82 16.84 -1.25
N TYR A 71 -7.00 17.20 -1.72
CA TYR A 71 -7.18 18.31 -2.65
C TYR A 71 -8.46 19.08 -2.32
N ASN A 72 -8.46 20.35 -2.68
CA ASN A 72 -9.64 21.19 -2.55
C ASN A 72 -10.41 21.15 -3.86
N VAL A 73 -11.72 20.96 -3.77
CA VAL A 73 -12.64 21.05 -4.90
C VAL A 73 -13.39 22.37 -4.75
N GLU A 74 -13.18 23.27 -5.71
CA GLU A 74 -13.99 24.48 -5.83
C GLU A 74 -15.33 24.12 -6.49
N GLN A 75 -16.41 24.36 -5.76
CA GLN A 75 -17.78 24.37 -6.28
C GLN A 75 -18.25 25.83 -6.34
N GLN A 76 -19.30 26.11 -7.13
CA GLN A 76 -19.74 27.48 -7.46
C GLN A 76 -19.80 28.45 -6.28
N ASP A 77 -20.15 27.98 -5.07
CA ASP A 77 -20.26 28.79 -3.84
C ASP A 77 -19.50 28.21 -2.62
N SER A 78 -18.62 27.22 -2.80
CA SER A 78 -17.91 26.60 -1.67
C SER A 78 -16.59 25.91 -2.06
N THR A 79 -15.71 25.71 -1.07
CA THR A 79 -14.51 24.88 -1.22
C THR A 79 -14.63 23.67 -0.31
N GLU A 80 -14.65 22.47 -0.89
CA GLU A 80 -14.68 21.21 -0.14
C GLU A 80 -13.29 20.56 -0.14
N LYS A 81 -12.78 20.16 1.03
CA LYS A 81 -11.55 19.38 1.13
C LYS A 81 -11.89 17.90 0.95
N VAL A 82 -11.39 17.29 -0.13
CA VAL A 82 -11.51 15.86 -0.38
C VAL A 82 -10.20 15.18 0.01
N ALA A 83 -10.29 14.12 0.82
CA ALA A 83 -9.17 13.26 1.17
C ALA A 83 -9.37 11.86 0.59
N VAL A 84 -8.40 11.40 -0.21
CA VAL A 84 -8.37 10.03 -0.71
C VAL A 84 -7.71 9.15 0.34
N PRO A 85 -8.40 8.15 0.90
CA PRO A 85 -7.83 7.30 1.93
C PRO A 85 -6.68 6.45 1.37
N GLY A 86 -5.64 6.31 2.18
CA GLY A 86 -4.46 5.50 1.95
C GLY A 86 -4.26 4.46 3.04
N LEU A 87 -3.37 3.52 2.75
CA LEU A 87 -2.86 2.53 3.69
C LEU A 87 -1.34 2.50 3.54
N GLU A 88 -0.65 2.87 4.60
CA GLU A 88 0.79 2.73 4.71
C GLU A 88 1.15 1.43 5.41
N ARG A 89 2.26 0.82 4.97
CA ARG A 89 2.79 -0.41 5.52
C ARG A 89 4.30 -0.30 5.63
N CYS A 90 4.84 -0.78 6.74
CA CYS A 90 6.27 -0.98 6.91
C CYS A 90 6.51 -2.42 7.34
N ILE A 91 7.38 -3.11 6.60
CA ILE A 91 7.80 -4.47 6.91
C ILE A 91 9.31 -4.52 7.16
N ARG A 92 9.75 -5.49 7.96
CA ARG A 92 11.15 -5.79 8.21
C ARG A 92 11.48 -7.20 7.78
N LYS A 93 12.58 -7.37 7.07
CA LYS A 93 13.12 -8.70 6.73
C LYS A 93 13.71 -9.37 7.96
N LEU A 94 13.35 -10.62 8.19
CA LEU A 94 13.87 -11.44 9.29
C LEU A 94 14.88 -12.50 8.83
N LYS A 95 14.76 -12.99 7.59
CA LYS A 95 15.62 -14.02 6.99
C LYS A 95 15.87 -13.70 5.53
#